data_AF-A0A7J4FIA3-F1
#
_entry.id   AF-A0A7J4FIA3-F1
#
_cell.length_a   1.000
_cell.length_b   1.000
_cell.length_c   1.000
_cell.angle_alpha   90.00
_cell.angle_beta   90.00
_cell.angle_gamma   90.00
#
_symmetry.space_group_name_H-M   'P 1'
#
loop_
_entity.id
_entity.type
_entity.pdbx_description
1 polymer ?
#
loop_
_entity_poly.entity_id
_entity_poly.type
_entity_poly.pdbx_seq_one_letter_code
_entity_poly.pdbx_strand_id
1 'polypeptide(L)'
;MRVPPEYAYECIVNVLRKNLELNDEEIKHLGNLTLKTNLGGKIGVKLTIQIAREGEISLLNLRFNYRKIAVLVSSLFGAGIILSLFFNSPLPMLGAAVFLPIAYQVNLEVIRFLDVLNEILPFLEQEYARQILLKNRERWRRSRRDIEALYEKLRKKHIETWGNTNVLRYKIEEYQSIGLTYEEAIMKIAEEEGIITE
;
A
#
# COMPACT_ATOMS: atom_id res chain seq x y z
N MET A 1 -3.60 0.62 3.49
CA MET A 1 -3.91 1.54 2.37
C MET A 1 -5.40 1.55 2.14
N ARG A 2 -6.02 2.71 1.94
CA ARG A 2 -7.47 2.87 1.68
C ARG A 2 -7.82 2.65 0.20
N VAL A 3 -7.31 1.58 -0.37
CA VAL A 3 -7.56 1.17 -1.76
C VAL A 3 -7.80 -0.33 -1.80
N PRO A 4 -8.52 -0.86 -2.80
CA PRO A 4 -8.69 -2.29 -2.99
C PRO A 4 -7.36 -3.00 -3.29
N PRO A 5 -7.25 -4.27 -2.91
CA PRO A 5 -6.04 -5.06 -3.06
C PRO A 5 -5.54 -5.19 -4.50
N GLU A 6 -6.46 -5.33 -5.44
CA GLU A 6 -6.15 -5.49 -6.87
C GLU A 6 -5.56 -4.20 -7.42
N TYR A 7 -6.16 -3.06 -7.07
CA TYR A 7 -5.68 -1.74 -7.44
C TYR A 7 -4.31 -1.46 -6.80
N ALA A 8 -4.18 -1.74 -5.50
CA ALA A 8 -2.91 -1.62 -4.78
C ALA A 8 -1.80 -2.44 -5.44
N TYR A 9 -2.12 -3.66 -5.86
CA TYR A 9 -1.17 -4.56 -6.51
C TYR A 9 -0.68 -4.00 -7.84
N GLU A 10 -1.58 -3.55 -8.71
CA GLU A 10 -1.20 -2.95 -9.98
C GLU A 10 -0.37 -1.67 -9.78
N CYS A 11 -0.75 -0.83 -8.82
CA CYS A 11 0.01 0.37 -8.49
C CYS A 11 1.42 0.04 -8.00
N ILE A 12 1.56 -0.92 -7.10
CA ILE A 12 2.88 -1.33 -6.58
C ILE A 12 3.74 -1.92 -7.69
N VAL A 13 3.18 -2.75 -8.58
CA VAL A 13 3.91 -3.24 -9.76
C VAL A 13 4.37 -2.07 -10.64
N ASN A 14 3.52 -1.08 -10.87
CA ASN A 14 3.87 0.11 -11.64
C ASN A 14 4.98 0.94 -10.97
N VAL A 15 4.96 1.09 -9.64
CA VAL A 15 6.02 1.77 -8.88
C VAL A 15 7.35 1.03 -9.00
N LEU A 16 7.35 -0.29 -8.83
CA LEU A 16 8.55 -1.12 -9.00
C LEU A 16 9.15 -0.96 -10.41
N ARG A 17 8.31 -0.92 -11.44
CA ARG A 17 8.75 -0.79 -12.83
C ARG A 17 9.25 0.62 -13.17
N LYS A 18 8.49 1.66 -12.81
CA LYS A 18 8.76 3.04 -13.26
C LYS A 18 9.78 3.76 -12.39
N ASN A 19 9.77 3.54 -11.08
CA ASN A 19 10.57 4.33 -10.14
C ASN A 19 11.84 3.61 -9.69
N LEU A 20 11.87 2.28 -9.79
CA LEU A 20 13.05 1.48 -9.47
C LEU A 20 13.70 0.84 -10.69
N GLU A 21 13.19 1.11 -11.89
CA GLU A 21 13.70 0.60 -13.17
C GLU A 21 13.87 -0.93 -13.20
N LEU A 22 13.06 -1.65 -12.40
CA LEU A 22 13.14 -3.09 -12.31
C LEU A 22 12.51 -3.72 -13.55
N ASN A 23 13.23 -4.65 -14.17
CA ASN A 23 12.71 -5.40 -15.31
C ASN A 23 11.63 -6.40 -14.86
N ASP A 24 10.69 -6.73 -15.75
CA ASP A 24 9.63 -7.70 -15.44
C ASP A 24 10.20 -9.10 -15.08
N GLU A 25 11.38 -9.45 -15.58
CA GLU A 25 12.09 -10.69 -15.22
C GLU A 25 12.57 -10.71 -13.75
N GLU A 26 12.76 -9.54 -13.15
CA GLU A 26 13.19 -9.38 -11.76
C GLU A 26 12.00 -9.43 -10.79
N ILE A 27 10.79 -9.15 -11.29
CA ILE A 27 9.53 -9.17 -10.54
C ILE A 27 8.87 -10.53 -10.68
N LYS A 28 8.97 -11.37 -9.65
CA LYS A 28 8.32 -12.67 -9.58
C LYS A 28 6.92 -12.54 -8.99
N HIS A 29 5.91 -12.71 -9.82
CA HIS A 29 4.51 -12.84 -9.42
C HIS A 29 4.28 -14.25 -8.84
N LEU A 30 3.89 -14.34 -7.57
CA LEU A 30 3.71 -15.62 -6.87
C LEU A 30 2.24 -16.05 -6.72
N GLY A 31 1.31 -15.30 -7.31
CA GLY A 31 -0.12 -15.45 -7.08
C GLY A 31 -0.56 -14.84 -5.75
N ASN A 32 -1.88 -14.78 -5.52
CA ASN A 32 -2.50 -14.22 -4.31
C ASN A 32 -1.94 -12.84 -3.91
N LEU A 33 -1.84 -11.92 -4.88
CA LEU A 33 -1.37 -10.55 -4.67
C LEU A 33 0.01 -10.45 -4.00
N THR A 34 0.86 -11.44 -4.25
CA THR A 34 2.22 -11.55 -3.70
C THR A 34 3.26 -11.39 -4.80
N LEU A 35 4.25 -10.55 -4.53
CA LEU A 35 5.35 -10.17 -5.43
C LEU A 35 6.68 -10.43 -4.74
N LYS A 36 7.69 -10.86 -5.49
CA LYS A 36 9.08 -10.91 -5.03
C LYS A 36 10.02 -10.23 -6.01
N THR A 37 10.90 -9.39 -5.50
CA THR A 37 11.96 -8.76 -6.29
C THR A 37 13.27 -8.69 -5.50
N ASN A 38 14.40 -8.40 -6.16
CA ASN A 38 15.66 -8.10 -5.50
C ASN A 38 15.97 -6.61 -5.63
N LEU A 39 16.07 -5.90 -4.50
CA LEU A 39 16.50 -4.51 -4.45
C LEU A 39 18.03 -4.45 -4.42
N GLY A 40 18.66 -3.71 -5.33
CA GLY A 40 20.14 -3.64 -5.42
C GLY A 40 20.79 -4.81 -6.20
N GLY A 41 20.06 -5.45 -7.11
CA GLY A 41 20.59 -6.44 -8.05
C GLY A 41 21.03 -7.77 -7.40
N LYS A 42 22.12 -8.36 -7.91
CA LYS A 42 22.57 -9.73 -7.54
C LYS A 42 22.99 -9.86 -6.07
N ILE A 43 23.58 -8.81 -5.50
CA ILE A 43 24.08 -8.74 -4.10
C ILE A 43 23.03 -8.04 -3.19
N GLY A 44 21.85 -7.78 -3.74
CA GLY A 44 20.78 -7.02 -3.10
C GLY A 44 19.93 -7.77 -2.06
N VAL A 45 18.98 -7.03 -1.49
CA VAL A 45 17.97 -7.54 -0.54
C VAL A 45 16.83 -8.17 -1.31
N LYS A 46 16.38 -9.36 -0.91
CA LYS A 46 15.14 -9.92 -1.46
C LYS A 46 13.96 -9.27 -0.76
N LEU A 47 13.17 -8.51 -1.50
CA LEU A 47 11.90 -7.93 -1.08
C LEU A 47 10.77 -8.90 -1.44
N THR A 48 9.91 -9.19 -0.46
CA THR A 48 8.62 -9.85 -0.68
C THR A 48 7.54 -8.86 -0.29
N ILE A 49 6.63 -8.56 -1.22
CA ILE A 49 5.47 -7.72 -0.98
C ILE A 49 4.25 -8.64 -1.01
N GLN A 50 3.43 -8.58 0.03
CA GLN A 50 2.16 -9.28 0.09
C GLN A 50 1.07 -8.27 0.39
N ILE A 51 0.03 -8.27 -0.43
CA ILE A 51 -1.14 -7.42 -0.22
C ILE A 51 -2.27 -8.31 0.28
N ALA A 52 -2.69 -8.08 1.52
CA ALA A 52 -3.79 -8.80 2.13
C ALA A 52 -5.07 -7.97 2.10
N ARG A 53 -6.20 -8.67 1.95
CA ARG A 53 -7.55 -8.12 2.02
C ARG A 53 -7.94 -7.91 3.48
N GLU A 54 -8.32 -6.70 3.83
CA GLU A 54 -8.94 -6.38 5.11
C GLU A 54 -10.17 -5.50 4.85
N GLY A 55 -11.29 -6.12 4.47
CA GLY A 55 -12.49 -5.40 4.04
C GLY A 55 -12.24 -4.55 2.79
N GLU A 56 -12.50 -3.24 2.88
CA GLU A 56 -12.25 -2.28 1.80
C GLU A 56 -10.83 -1.70 1.79
N ILE A 57 -10.01 -2.04 2.78
CA ILE A 57 -8.64 -1.59 2.90
C ILE A 57 -7.66 -2.72 2.55
N SER A 58 -6.50 -2.32 2.03
CA SER A 58 -5.39 -3.21 1.69
C SER A 58 -4.30 -3.13 2.74
N LEU A 59 -3.93 -4.27 3.32
CA LEU A 59 -2.74 -4.38 4.16
C LEU A 59 -1.53 -4.69 3.31
N LEU A 60 -0.55 -3.78 3.34
CA LEU A 60 0.72 -3.94 2.63
C LEU A 60 1.78 -4.52 3.57
N ASN A 61 2.10 -5.80 3.38
CA ASN A 61 3.15 -6.49 4.13
C ASN A 61 4.45 -6.50 3.32
N LEU A 62 5.44 -5.76 3.81
CA LEU A 62 6.78 -5.71 3.24
C LEU A 62 7.72 -6.58 4.07
N ARG A 63 8.38 -7.54 3.41
CA ARG A 63 9.38 -8.40 4.05
C ARG A 63 10.70 -8.32 3.33
N PHE A 64 11.71 -7.83 4.03
CA PHE A 64 13.09 -7.72 3.55
C PHE A 64 13.92 -8.90 4.05
N ASN A 65 14.59 -9.59 3.13
CA ASN A 65 15.43 -10.75 3.46
C ASN A 65 16.88 -10.49 3.06
N TYR A 66 17.73 -10.36 4.08
CA TYR A 66 19.17 -10.09 4.00
C TYR A 66 20.04 -11.35 3.99
N ARG A 67 19.45 -12.56 3.87
CA ARG A 67 20.17 -13.84 3.96
C ARG A 67 21.34 -13.95 2.98
N LYS A 68 21.20 -13.44 1.75
CA LYS A 68 22.29 -13.46 0.75
C LYS A 68 23.51 -12.69 1.24
N ILE A 69 23.29 -11.52 1.81
CA ILE A 69 24.34 -10.64 2.32
C ILE A 69 24.96 -11.24 3.57
N ALA A 70 24.14 -11.77 4.48
CA ALA A 70 24.62 -12.48 5.65
C ALA A 70 25.56 -13.64 5.27
N VAL A 71 25.17 -14.47 4.29
CA VAL A 71 26.02 -15.57 3.80
C VAL A 71 27.32 -15.05 3.16
N LEU A 72 27.26 -13.98 2.36
CA LEU A 72 28.45 -13.37 1.77
C LEU A 72 29.42 -12.87 2.85
N VAL A 73 28.91 -12.09 3.82
CA VAL A 73 29.69 -11.56 4.94
C VAL A 73 30.31 -12.71 5.74
N SER A 74 29.53 -13.72 6.11
CA SER A 74 30.02 -14.88 6.87
C SER A 74 31.10 -15.66 6.10
N SER A 75 30.91 -15.89 4.80
CA SER A 75 31.86 -16.63 3.97
C SER A 75 33.21 -15.91 3.84
N LEU A 76 33.17 -14.60 3.58
CA LEU A 76 34.37 -13.79 3.46
C LEU A 76 35.07 -13.57 4.81
N PHE A 77 34.29 -13.44 5.90
CA PHE A 77 34.86 -13.39 7.24
C PHE A 77 35.59 -14.70 7.57
N GLY A 78 34.97 -15.86 7.29
CA GLY A 78 35.62 -17.16 7.44
C GLY A 78 36.89 -17.31 6.60
N ALA A 79 36.85 -16.86 5.34
CA ALA A 79 38.04 -16.84 4.48
C ALA A 79 39.15 -15.94 5.04
N GLY A 80 38.80 -14.78 5.61
CA GLY A 80 39.72 -13.89 6.29
C GLY A 80 40.41 -14.54 7.49
N ILE A 81 39.68 -15.34 8.30
CA ILE A 81 40.26 -16.11 9.42
C ILE A 81 41.29 -17.10 8.88
N ILE A 82 40.93 -17.89 7.87
CA ILE A 82 41.80 -18.92 7.29
C ILE A 82 43.07 -18.29 6.72
N LEU A 83 42.94 -17.20 5.96
CA LEU A 83 44.07 -16.45 5.40
C LEU A 83 44.96 -15.86 6.50
N SER A 84 44.36 -15.31 7.56
CA SER A 84 45.10 -14.74 8.68
C SER A 84 45.94 -15.79 9.43
N LEU A 85 45.39 -16.99 9.61
CA LEU A 85 46.12 -18.13 10.19
C LEU A 85 47.25 -18.61 9.26
N PHE A 86 46.99 -18.69 7.95
CA PHE A 86 47.98 -19.18 6.98
C PHE A 86 49.20 -18.25 6.84
N PHE A 87 48.96 -16.93 6.81
CA PHE A 87 50.02 -15.93 6.70
C PHE A 87 50.56 -15.44 8.06
N ASN A 88 50.03 -15.97 9.17
CA ASN A 88 50.34 -15.56 10.54
C ASN A 88 50.31 -14.02 10.73
N SER A 89 49.34 -13.38 10.09
CA SER A 89 49.21 -11.92 10.04
C SER A 89 47.75 -11.51 10.15
N PRO A 90 47.41 -10.45 10.91
CA PRO A 90 46.05 -9.95 11.00
C PRO A 90 45.63 -9.13 9.77
N LEU A 91 46.52 -8.84 8.83
CA LEU A 91 46.23 -8.01 7.65
C LEU A 91 45.02 -8.48 6.81
N PRO A 92 44.79 -9.78 6.55
CA PRO A 92 43.62 -10.24 5.81
C PRO A 92 42.28 -9.87 6.46
N MET A 93 42.25 -9.61 7.78
CA MET A 93 41.05 -9.15 8.49
C MET A 93 40.64 -7.72 8.11
N LEU A 94 41.58 -6.89 7.66
CA LEU A 94 41.25 -5.53 7.19
C LEU A 94 40.34 -5.55 5.96
N GLY A 95 40.31 -6.66 5.21
CA GLY A 95 39.35 -6.88 4.14
C GLY A 95 37.88 -6.83 4.61
N ALA A 96 37.62 -7.06 5.91
CA ALA A 96 36.28 -6.92 6.47
C ALA A 96 35.76 -5.48 6.46
N ALA A 97 36.64 -4.47 6.40
CA ALA A 97 36.22 -3.08 6.28
C ALA A 97 35.41 -2.80 5.00
N VAL A 98 35.61 -3.60 3.94
CA VAL A 98 34.84 -3.52 2.69
C VAL A 98 33.36 -3.84 2.89
N PHE A 99 32.96 -4.50 4.00
CA PHE A 99 31.55 -4.72 4.30
C PHE A 99 30.78 -3.46 4.67
N LEU A 100 31.45 -2.47 5.26
CA LEU A 100 30.78 -1.23 5.66
C LEU A 100 30.15 -0.50 4.46
N PRO A 101 30.87 -0.20 3.37
CA PRO A 101 30.25 0.42 2.20
C PRO A 101 29.22 -0.48 1.52
N ILE A 102 29.41 -1.81 1.49
CA ILE A 102 28.45 -2.75 0.91
C ILE A 102 27.14 -2.76 1.70
N ALA A 103 27.21 -2.89 3.03
CA ALA A 103 26.05 -2.87 3.91
C ALA A 103 25.31 -1.53 3.83
N TYR A 104 26.06 -0.42 3.76
CA TYR A 104 25.51 0.91 3.59
C TYR A 104 24.76 1.05 2.26
N GLN A 105 25.36 0.63 1.14
CA GLN A 105 24.73 0.69 -0.18
C GLN A 105 23.45 -0.14 -0.25
N VAL A 106 23.46 -1.34 0.32
CA VAL A 106 22.27 -2.20 0.40
C VAL A 106 21.16 -1.52 1.20
N ASN A 107 21.50 -0.91 2.33
CA ASN A 107 20.51 -0.23 3.16
C ASN A 107 19.93 1.00 2.46
N LEU A 108 20.75 1.73 1.71
CA LEU A 108 20.29 2.85 0.88
C LEU A 108 19.25 2.42 -0.16
N GLU A 109 19.43 1.26 -0.80
CA GLU A 109 18.46 0.74 -1.77
C GLU A 109 17.10 0.43 -1.12
N VAL A 110 17.10 -0.07 0.12
CA VAL A 110 15.88 -0.32 0.88
C VAL A 110 15.21 0.98 1.30
N ILE A 111 15.99 1.94 1.80
CA ILE A 111 15.49 3.27 2.19
C ILE A 111 14.89 3.98 0.98
N ARG A 112 15.58 3.98 -0.17
CA ARG A 112 15.07 4.57 -1.42
C ARG A 112 13.73 3.97 -1.84
N PHE A 113 13.57 2.65 -1.75
CA PHE A 113 12.28 2.02 -2.04
C PHE A 113 11.18 2.48 -1.07
N LEU A 114 11.48 2.51 0.24
CA LEU A 114 10.52 2.94 1.25
C LEU A 114 10.13 4.41 1.08
N ASP A 115 11.08 5.27 0.74
CA ASP A 115 10.83 6.70 0.48
C ASP A 115 9.92 6.89 -0.73
N VAL A 116 10.23 6.23 -1.86
CA VAL A 116 9.38 6.25 -3.07
C VAL A 116 7.98 5.73 -2.76
N LEU A 117 7.88 4.63 -2.02
CA LEU A 117 6.58 4.07 -1.64
C LEU A 117 5.80 5.05 -0.76
N ASN A 118 6.45 5.66 0.23
CA ASN A 118 5.85 6.60 1.16
C ASN A 118 5.41 7.90 0.48
N GLU A 119 6.14 8.36 -0.54
CA GLU A 119 5.79 9.53 -1.35
C GLU A 119 4.55 9.25 -2.22
N ILE A 120 4.46 8.05 -2.80
CA ILE A 120 3.41 7.71 -3.75
C ILE A 120 2.12 7.24 -3.07
N LEU A 121 2.22 6.62 -1.88
CA LEU A 121 1.07 6.07 -1.15
C LEU A 121 -0.09 7.06 -1.00
N PRO A 122 0.13 8.29 -0.51
CA PRO A 122 -0.96 9.24 -0.28
C PRO A 122 -1.61 9.68 -1.59
N PHE A 123 -0.81 9.85 -2.64
CA PHE A 123 -1.29 10.24 -3.96
C PHE A 123 -2.20 9.16 -4.55
N LEU A 124 -1.83 7.88 -4.41
CA LEU A 124 -2.65 6.77 -4.88
C LEU A 124 -3.98 6.66 -4.13
N GLU A 125 -3.96 6.83 -2.81
CA GLU A 125 -5.19 6.83 -2.01
C GLU A 125 -6.12 7.98 -2.40
N GLN A 126 -5.56 9.17 -2.61
CA GLN A 126 -6.32 10.34 -3.03
C GLN A 126 -6.92 10.19 -4.44
N GLU A 127 -6.11 9.72 -5.40
CA GLU A 127 -6.57 9.53 -6.78
C GLU A 127 -7.65 8.43 -6.85
N TYR A 128 -7.48 7.33 -6.11
CA TYR A 128 -8.48 6.29 -6.02
C TYR A 128 -9.79 6.80 -5.40
N ALA A 129 -9.70 7.54 -4.28
CA ALA A 129 -10.87 8.15 -3.65
C ALA A 129 -11.61 9.09 -4.62
N ARG A 130 -10.85 9.89 -5.39
CA ARG A 130 -11.41 10.76 -6.43
C ARG A 130 -12.13 9.97 -7.51
N GLN A 131 -11.55 8.87 -8.00
CA GLN A 131 -12.16 8.04 -9.04
C GLN A 131 -13.45 7.36 -8.56
N ILE A 132 -13.47 6.84 -7.32
CA ILE A 132 -14.70 6.32 -6.71
C ILE A 132 -15.77 7.42 -6.67
N LEU A 133 -15.41 8.60 -6.18
CA LEU A 133 -16.37 9.71 -6.04
C LEU A 133 -16.98 10.08 -7.40
N LEU A 134 -16.16 10.18 -8.45
CA LEU A 134 -16.64 10.46 -9.81
C LEU A 134 -17.57 9.36 -10.34
N LYS A 135 -17.19 8.09 -10.16
CA LYS A 135 -18.01 6.94 -10.58
C LYS A 135 -19.36 6.91 -9.84
N ASN A 136 -19.37 7.21 -8.55
CA ASN A 136 -20.59 7.29 -7.75
C ASN A 136 -21.46 8.47 -8.18
N ARG A 137 -20.86 9.63 -8.45
CA ARG A 137 -21.59 10.79 -9.01
C ARG A 137 -22.28 10.46 -10.33
N GLU A 138 -21.59 9.81 -11.25
CA GLU A 138 -22.19 9.37 -12.52
C GLU A 138 -23.34 8.40 -12.30
N ARG A 139 -23.17 7.45 -11.38
CA ARG A 139 -24.22 6.48 -11.00
C ARG A 139 -25.46 7.18 -10.44
N TRP A 140 -25.28 8.08 -9.48
CA TRP A 140 -26.38 8.81 -8.85
C TRP A 140 -27.11 9.69 -9.86
N ARG A 141 -26.38 10.40 -10.73
CA ARG A 141 -26.95 11.17 -11.84
C ARG A 141 -27.81 10.32 -12.79
N ARG A 142 -27.40 9.08 -13.08
CA ARG A 142 -28.18 8.15 -13.92
C ARG A 142 -29.42 7.63 -13.22
N SER A 143 -29.36 7.44 -11.90
CA SER A 143 -30.45 6.78 -11.16
C SER A 143 -31.74 7.63 -11.05
N ARG A 144 -31.68 8.95 -11.30
CA ARG A 144 -32.80 9.92 -11.21
C ARG A 144 -33.76 9.60 -10.05
N ARG A 145 -33.22 9.28 -8.87
CA ARG A 145 -34.04 8.93 -7.70
C ARG A 145 -34.60 10.18 -7.06
N ASP A 146 -35.78 10.04 -6.49
CA ASP A 146 -36.40 11.08 -5.68
C ASP A 146 -35.66 11.22 -4.34
N ILE A 147 -34.86 12.27 -4.24
CA ILE A 147 -34.02 12.57 -3.07
C ILE A 147 -34.86 12.86 -1.84
N GLU A 148 -36.01 13.51 -2.01
CA GLU A 148 -36.89 13.90 -0.91
C GLU A 148 -37.55 12.66 -0.29
N ALA A 149 -38.01 11.72 -1.13
CA ALA A 149 -38.51 10.43 -0.68
C ALA A 149 -37.43 9.59 0.05
N LEU A 150 -36.17 9.65 -0.39
CA LEU A 150 -35.05 8.98 0.26
C LEU A 150 -34.73 9.59 1.63
N TYR A 151 -34.71 10.92 1.70
CA TYR A 151 -34.49 11.64 2.94
C TYR A 151 -35.57 11.32 3.99
N GLU A 152 -36.85 11.28 3.60
CA GLU A 152 -37.92 10.93 4.55
C GLU A 152 -37.83 9.50 5.05
N LYS A 153 -37.42 8.54 4.20
CA LYS A 153 -37.14 7.16 4.63
C LYS A 153 -35.99 7.10 5.62
N LEU A 154 -34.89 7.80 5.35
CA LEU A 154 -33.74 7.89 6.26
C LEU A 154 -34.12 8.53 7.60
N ARG A 155 -34.88 9.63 7.54
CA ARG A 155 -35.37 10.36 8.71
C ARG A 155 -36.22 9.46 9.60
N LYS A 156 -37.19 8.74 9.03
CA LYS A 156 -38.03 7.80 9.75
C LYS A 156 -37.19 6.69 10.43
N LYS A 157 -36.27 6.07 9.68
CA LYS A 157 -35.38 5.03 10.22
C LYS A 157 -34.50 5.52 11.36
N HIS A 158 -33.95 6.74 11.27
CA HIS A 158 -33.11 7.31 12.32
C HIS A 158 -33.92 7.69 13.56
N ILE A 159 -35.14 8.20 13.41
CA ILE A 159 -36.04 8.43 14.53
C ILE A 159 -36.40 7.10 15.21
N GLU A 160 -36.68 6.05 14.44
CA GLU A 160 -37.00 4.71 14.98
C GLU A 160 -35.79 4.09 15.73
N THR A 161 -34.58 4.28 15.22
CA THR A 161 -33.37 3.66 15.78
C THR A 161 -32.76 4.46 16.93
N TRP A 162 -32.72 5.78 16.82
CA TRP A 162 -31.98 6.68 17.72
C TRP A 162 -32.87 7.70 18.45
N GLY A 163 -34.18 7.71 18.16
CA GLY A 163 -35.12 8.67 18.74
C GLY A 163 -34.98 10.10 18.23
N ASN A 164 -34.03 10.39 17.33
CA ASN A 164 -33.77 11.72 16.79
C ASN A 164 -33.09 11.68 15.41
N THR A 165 -32.94 12.84 14.79
CA THR A 165 -32.31 13.01 13.47
C THR A 165 -30.89 13.58 13.55
N ASN A 166 -30.32 13.74 14.75
CA ASN A 166 -29.01 14.37 14.92
C ASN A 166 -27.90 13.55 14.26
N VAL A 167 -27.98 12.22 14.37
CA VAL A 167 -27.04 11.29 13.72
C VAL A 167 -27.10 11.44 12.20
N LEU A 168 -28.31 11.54 11.63
CA LEU A 168 -28.49 11.74 10.19
C LEU A 168 -27.91 13.10 9.75
N ARG A 169 -28.19 14.17 10.48
CA ARG A 169 -27.64 15.51 10.19
C ARG A 169 -26.11 15.50 10.26
N TYR A 170 -25.54 14.88 11.28
CA TYR A 170 -24.09 14.76 11.43
C TYR A 170 -23.46 14.02 10.25
N LYS A 171 -24.03 12.89 9.82
CA LYS A 171 -23.55 12.14 8.64
C LYS A 171 -23.63 12.97 7.36
N ILE A 172 -24.69 13.75 7.17
CA ILE A 172 -24.83 14.64 6.01
C ILE A 172 -23.73 15.70 6.01
N GLU A 173 -23.53 16.37 7.15
CA GLU A 173 -22.49 17.39 7.31
C GLU A 173 -21.07 16.81 7.11
N GLU A 174 -20.83 15.61 7.64
CA GLU A 174 -19.58 14.86 7.44
C GLU A 174 -19.33 14.61 5.95
N TYR A 175 -20.33 14.11 5.21
CA TYR A 175 -20.19 13.87 3.78
C TYR A 175 -20.04 15.15 2.96
N GLN A 176 -20.70 16.23 3.35
CA GLN A 176 -20.51 17.54 2.73
C GLN A 176 -19.10 18.09 2.97
N SER A 177 -18.52 17.85 4.15
CA SER A 177 -17.16 18.29 4.48
C SER A 177 -16.08 17.63 3.60
N ILE A 178 -16.33 16.41 3.12
CA ILE A 178 -15.44 15.72 2.17
C ILE A 178 -15.77 16.03 0.69
N GLY A 179 -16.67 17.00 0.45
CA GLY A 179 -16.95 17.56 -0.87
C GLY A 179 -18.15 16.98 -1.62
N LEU A 180 -19.04 16.23 -0.95
CA LEU A 180 -20.33 15.81 -1.54
C LEU A 180 -21.35 16.96 -1.47
N THR A 181 -22.29 17.00 -2.42
CA THR A 181 -23.49 17.84 -2.27
C THR A 181 -24.46 17.24 -1.26
N TYR A 182 -25.46 18.01 -0.83
CA TYR A 182 -26.51 17.52 0.06
C TYR A 182 -27.24 16.28 -0.51
N GLU A 183 -27.59 16.33 -1.80
CA GLU A 183 -28.26 15.23 -2.50
C GLU A 183 -27.36 13.99 -2.62
N GLU A 184 -26.08 14.19 -2.92
CA GLU A 184 -25.08 13.13 -2.99
C GLU A 184 -24.87 12.47 -1.62
N ALA A 185 -24.84 13.26 -0.55
CA ALA A 185 -24.75 12.76 0.82
C ALA A 185 -25.97 11.90 1.18
N ILE A 186 -27.19 12.34 0.85
CA ILE A 186 -28.41 11.55 1.08
C ILE A 186 -28.37 10.22 0.32
N MET A 187 -27.99 10.25 -0.95
CA MET A 187 -27.86 9.04 -1.79
C MET A 187 -26.87 8.06 -1.18
N LYS A 188 -25.69 8.56 -0.77
CA LYS A 188 -24.64 7.74 -0.16
C LYS A 188 -25.10 7.10 1.16
N ILE A 189 -25.71 7.87 2.06
CA ILE A 189 -26.22 7.35 3.33
C ILE A 189 -27.30 6.29 3.08
N ALA A 190 -28.18 6.51 2.11
CA ALA A 190 -29.26 5.58 1.79
C ALA A 190 -28.75 4.25 1.19
N GLU A 191 -27.64 4.28 0.43
CA GLU A 191 -26.92 3.07 -0.01
C GLU A 191 -26.26 2.34 1.16
N GLU A 192 -25.51 3.04 2.02
CA GLU A 192 -24.84 2.47 3.19
C GLU A 192 -25.82 1.83 4.18
N GLU A 193 -27.02 2.41 4.29
CA GLU A 193 -28.08 1.92 5.18
C GLU A 193 -29.02 0.90 4.54
N GLY A 194 -28.75 0.50 3.30
CA GLY A 194 -29.51 -0.53 2.56
C GLY A 194 -30.94 -0.12 2.21
N ILE A 195 -31.28 1.18 2.31
CA ILE A 195 -32.58 1.72 1.84
C ILE A 195 -32.64 1.67 0.32
N ILE A 196 -31.47 1.86 -0.29
CA ILE A 196 -31.24 1.65 -1.70
C ILE A 196 -30.40 0.38 -1.81
N THR A 197 -30.96 -0.63 -2.45
CA THR A 197 -30.20 -1.80 -2.91
C THR A 197 -29.84 -1.60 -4.38
N GLU A 198 -28.65 -2.08 -4.75
CA GLU A 198 -28.18 -2.17 -6.14
C GLU A 198 -29.12 -3.03 -6.99
#